data_AF-A0A846BUM6-F1
#
_entry.id   AF-A0A846BUM6-F1
#
_cell.length_a   1.000
_cell.length_b   1.000
_cell.length_c   1.000
_cell.angle_alpha   90.00
_cell.angle_beta   90.00
_cell.angle_gamma   90.00
#
_symmetry.space_group_name_H-M   'P 1'
#
loop_
_entity.id
_entity.type
_entity.pdbx_description
1 polymer ?
#
loop_
_entity_poly.entity_id
_entity_poly.type
_entity_poly.pdbx_seq_one_letter_code
_entity_poly.pdbx_strand_id
1 'polypeptide(L)'
;EIGQENHPGKLMLRRGMAFGPEEEEDPDAERGLMFLSYQTSIVNQFKFVQTNWANATQRPTGDGLDPIIGQDGKQDTKRRLRLFAPSGRQRQCPFNGRFVVATGGGYFVSPGIAGLKYLLGMDNQGD
;
A
#
# COMPACT_ATOMS: atom_id res chain seq x y z
N GLU A 1 -16.82 24.72 -5.19
CA GLU A 1 -15.38 24.60 -5.42
C GLU A 1 -14.83 23.46 -4.58
N ILE A 2 -14.48 22.34 -5.22
CA ILE A 2 -13.77 21.24 -4.57
C ILE A 2 -12.31 21.69 -4.52
N GLY A 3 -11.90 22.17 -3.35
CA GLY A 3 -10.55 22.67 -3.11
C GLY A 3 -9.53 21.60 -3.48
N GLN A 4 -8.57 22.00 -4.31
CA GLN A 4 -7.30 21.31 -4.44
C GLN A 4 -6.61 21.31 -3.07
N GLU A 5 -6.89 20.31 -2.23
CA GLU A 5 -5.97 20.02 -1.13
C GLU A 5 -4.71 19.43 -1.76
N ASN A 6 -3.75 20.31 -2.00
CA ASN A 6 -2.37 19.94 -2.21
C ASN A 6 -1.94 19.07 -1.01
N HIS A 7 -1.94 17.75 -1.21
CA HIS A 7 -1.27 16.79 -0.33
C HIS A 7 0.07 16.33 -0.94
N PRO A 8 1.00 17.23 -1.35
CA PRO A 8 2.22 16.83 -2.04
C PRO A 8 3.11 15.91 -1.19
N GLY A 9 2.90 15.88 0.13
CA GLY A 9 3.74 15.11 1.06
C GLY A 9 3.44 13.62 1.19
N LYS A 10 2.32 13.10 0.64
CA LYS A 10 1.88 11.70 0.88
C LYS A 10 1.79 10.82 -0.38
N LEU A 11 2.13 11.39 -1.53
CA LEU A 11 2.10 10.67 -2.81
C LEU A 11 3.27 9.68 -2.92
N MET A 12 3.00 8.54 -3.55
CA MET A 12 4.00 7.52 -3.89
C MET A 12 3.75 6.98 -5.30
N LEU A 13 4.82 6.73 -6.06
CA LEU A 13 4.74 6.09 -7.36
C LEU A 13 4.72 4.57 -7.19
N ARG A 14 3.64 3.90 -7.60
CA ARG A 14 3.49 2.45 -7.45
C ARG A 14 3.92 1.74 -8.74
N ARG A 15 4.70 0.66 -8.59
CA ARG A 15 5.23 -0.19 -9.68
C ARG A 15 5.12 -1.68 -9.31
N GLY A 16 4.03 -2.05 -8.66
CA GLY A 16 3.78 -3.44 -8.29
C GLY A 16 3.38 -4.31 -9.49
N MET A 17 3.54 -5.62 -9.32
CA MET A 17 3.22 -6.64 -10.33
C MET A 17 2.47 -7.79 -9.66
N ALA A 18 1.46 -8.33 -10.33
CA ALA A 18 0.77 -9.53 -9.86
C ALA A 18 1.72 -10.75 -9.93
N PHE A 19 1.52 -11.73 -9.05
CA PHE A 19 2.22 -13.01 -9.11
C PHE A 19 1.25 -14.15 -8.82
N GLY A 20 1.64 -15.36 -9.23
CA GLY A 20 0.81 -16.56 -9.13
C GLY A 20 -0.01 -16.81 -10.40
N PRO A 21 -0.57 -18.02 -10.56
CA PRO A 21 -1.48 -18.35 -11.65
C PRO A 21 -2.85 -17.71 -11.44
N GLU A 22 -3.65 -17.66 -12.51
CA GLU A 22 -5.05 -17.26 -12.46
C GLU A 22 -5.87 -18.25 -11.60
N GLU A 23 -6.98 -17.78 -11.03
CA GLU A 23 -7.80 -18.59 -10.13
C GLU A 23 -8.41 -19.82 -10.84
N GLU A 24 -8.75 -19.68 -12.12
CA GLU A 24 -9.32 -20.77 -12.93
C GLU A 24 -8.30 -21.88 -13.25
N GLU A 25 -6.99 -21.58 -13.22
CA GLU A 25 -5.94 -22.54 -13.53
C GLU A 25 -5.58 -23.41 -12.32
N ASP A 26 -5.40 -22.76 -11.17
CA ASP A 26 -5.12 -23.44 -9.90
C ASP A 26 -5.70 -22.60 -8.75
N PRO A 27 -6.88 -22.98 -8.20
CA PRO A 27 -7.55 -22.24 -7.12
C PRO A 27 -6.75 -22.18 -5.82
N ASP A 28 -5.90 -23.17 -5.56
CA ASP A 28 -5.18 -23.35 -4.28
C ASP A 28 -3.76 -22.73 -4.31
N ALA A 29 -3.29 -22.28 -5.47
CA ALA A 29 -1.98 -21.64 -5.61
C ALA A 29 -1.84 -20.31 -4.84
N GLU A 30 -0.62 -20.03 -4.38
CA GLU A 30 -0.28 -18.69 -3.86
C GLU A 30 -0.32 -17.66 -4.97
N ARG A 31 -1.11 -16.59 -4.76
CA ARG A 31 -1.21 -15.47 -5.68
C ARG A 31 -1.33 -14.15 -4.92
N GLY A 32 -1.00 -13.06 -5.60
CA GLY A 32 -1.15 -11.73 -5.00
C GLY A 32 -0.37 -10.66 -5.74
N LEU A 33 0.18 -9.72 -4.96
CA LEU A 33 0.85 -8.54 -5.47
C LEU A 33 2.26 -8.44 -4.90
N MET A 34 3.28 -8.46 -5.77
CA MET A 34 4.59 -7.94 -5.45
C MET A 34 4.51 -6.41 -5.40
N PHE A 35 4.24 -5.88 -4.21
CA PHE A 35 4.07 -4.44 -4.03
C PHE A 35 5.43 -3.72 -4.05
N LEU A 36 5.55 -2.70 -4.91
CA LEU A 36 6.70 -1.81 -4.99
C LEU A 36 6.23 -0.36 -5.08
N SER A 37 6.80 0.51 -4.26
CA SER A 37 6.56 1.96 -4.33
C SER A 37 7.85 2.78 -4.21
N TYR A 38 7.89 3.86 -4.97
CA TYR A 38 8.94 4.87 -4.92
C TYR A 38 8.43 6.13 -4.23
N GLN A 39 9.27 6.65 -3.35
CA GLN A 39 8.99 7.81 -2.54
C GLN A 39 10.31 8.43 -2.06
N THR A 40 10.31 9.71 -1.74
CA THR A 40 11.48 10.42 -1.21
C THR A 40 11.67 10.16 0.30
N SER A 41 10.60 9.80 1.01
CA SER A 41 10.63 9.47 2.44
C SER A 41 9.65 8.36 2.78
N ILE A 42 10.19 7.17 3.09
CA ILE A 42 9.39 6.00 3.50
C ILE A 42 8.51 6.33 4.71
N VAL A 43 9.04 7.09 5.67
CA VAL A 43 8.32 7.49 6.89
C VAL A 43 7.12 8.39 6.55
N ASN A 44 7.33 9.38 5.69
CA ASN A 44 6.28 10.36 5.39
C ASN A 44 5.24 9.85 4.40
N GLN A 45 5.58 8.82 3.60
CA GLN A 45 4.71 8.30 2.53
C GLN A 45 4.23 6.90 2.85
N PHE A 46 4.94 5.84 2.44
CA PHE A 46 4.48 4.45 2.61
C PHE A 46 4.05 4.13 4.06
N LYS A 47 4.92 4.42 5.04
CA LYS A 47 4.62 4.15 6.45
C LYS A 47 3.38 4.94 6.90
N PHE A 48 3.31 6.23 6.58
CA PHE A 48 2.19 7.09 6.95
C PHE A 48 0.87 6.59 6.36
N VAL A 49 0.83 6.25 5.07
CA VAL A 49 -0.37 5.72 4.41
C VAL A 49 -0.82 4.43 5.08
N GLN A 50 0.10 3.51 5.37
CA GLN A 50 -0.25 2.26 6.03
C GLN A 50 -0.71 2.48 7.49
N THR A 51 0.03 3.22 8.30
CA THR A 51 -0.23 3.31 9.75
C THR A 51 -1.28 4.35 10.12
N ASN A 52 -1.25 5.51 9.47
CA ASN A 52 -2.09 6.66 9.85
C ASN A 52 -3.38 6.74 9.03
N TRP A 53 -3.46 6.05 7.90
CA TRP A 53 -4.69 5.94 7.11
C TRP A 53 -5.24 4.51 7.13
N ALA A 54 -4.56 3.55 6.50
CA ALA A 54 -5.14 2.21 6.33
C ALA A 54 -5.38 1.46 7.64
N ASN A 55 -4.46 1.58 8.61
CA ASN A 55 -4.58 0.94 9.92
C ASN A 55 -5.35 1.81 10.93
N ALA A 56 -5.76 3.03 10.56
CA ALA A 56 -6.39 3.96 11.48
C ALA A 56 -7.91 3.83 11.42
N THR A 57 -8.50 3.21 12.45
CA THR A 57 -9.97 3.00 12.50
C THR A 57 -10.78 4.29 12.54
N GLN A 58 -10.15 5.40 12.96
CA GLN A 58 -10.81 6.68 13.17
C GLN A 58 -10.66 7.65 11.99
N ARG A 59 -9.91 7.28 10.94
CA ARG A 59 -9.60 8.18 9.83
C ARG A 59 -10.24 7.70 8.52
N PRO A 60 -10.67 8.63 7.65
CA PRO A 60 -10.94 10.04 7.94
C PRO A 60 -12.22 10.24 8.78
N THR A 61 -13.14 9.27 8.77
CA THR A 61 -14.53 9.40 9.23
C THR A 61 -14.96 8.36 10.27
N GLY A 62 -14.03 7.58 10.83
CA GLY A 62 -14.39 6.55 11.82
C GLY A 62 -14.95 5.26 11.25
N ASP A 63 -14.64 4.95 9.98
CA ASP A 63 -15.22 3.81 9.26
C ASP A 63 -14.53 2.46 9.52
N GLY A 64 -13.51 2.44 10.39
CA GLY A 64 -12.71 1.26 10.65
C GLY A 64 -11.46 1.22 9.76
N LEU A 65 -10.81 0.06 9.75
CA LEU A 65 -9.61 -0.18 8.95
C LEU A 65 -9.93 -0.16 7.46
N ASP A 66 -8.93 0.14 6.64
CA ASP A 66 -9.01 -0.13 5.22
C ASP A 66 -9.36 -1.62 4.98
N PRO A 67 -10.38 -1.90 4.16
CA PRO A 67 -10.91 -3.25 3.98
C PRO A 67 -9.95 -4.21 3.26
N ILE A 68 -8.97 -3.70 2.52
CA ILE A 68 -8.04 -4.50 1.70
C ILE A 68 -6.69 -4.62 2.40
N ILE A 69 -6.06 -3.49 2.73
CA ILE A 69 -4.68 -3.45 3.24
C ILE A 69 -4.57 -3.09 4.72
N GLY A 70 -5.68 -2.73 5.37
CA GLY A 70 -5.69 -2.33 6.78
C GLY A 70 -5.40 -3.50 7.72
N GLN A 71 -4.48 -3.29 8.67
CA GLN A 71 -4.00 -4.29 9.62
C GLN A 71 -4.04 -3.76 11.05
N ASP A 72 -4.48 -4.59 11.98
CA ASP A 72 -4.50 -4.32 13.43
C ASP A 72 -3.73 -5.39 14.24
N GLY A 73 -2.96 -6.23 13.56
CA GLY A 73 -2.21 -7.33 14.17
C GLY A 73 -3.05 -8.54 14.56
N LYS A 74 -4.36 -8.54 14.28
CA LYS A 74 -5.26 -9.67 14.59
C LYS A 74 -5.60 -10.47 13.34
N GLN A 75 -5.93 -11.75 13.53
CA GLN A 75 -6.34 -12.63 12.44
C GLN A 75 -7.82 -12.39 12.07
N ASP A 76 -8.69 -12.28 13.07
CA ASP A 76 -10.15 -12.13 12.91
C ASP A 76 -10.63 -10.68 13.11
N THR A 77 -10.12 -9.79 12.26
CA THR A 77 -10.52 -8.38 12.31
C THR A 77 -11.85 -8.16 11.61
N LYS A 78 -12.84 -7.64 12.34
CA LYS A 78 -14.12 -7.20 11.76
C LYS A 78 -13.90 -5.93 10.94
N ARG A 79 -14.06 -6.01 9.63
CA ARG A 79 -13.94 -4.86 8.70
C ARG A 79 -15.31 -4.50 8.15
N ARG A 80 -15.49 -3.25 7.75
CA ARG A 80 -16.74 -2.73 7.19
C ARG A 80 -16.44 -1.90 5.95
N LEU A 81 -17.31 -2.00 4.96
CA LEU A 81 -17.33 -1.14 3.79
C LEU A 81 -18.53 -0.21 3.87
N ARG A 82 -18.30 1.09 3.66
CA ARG A 82 -19.38 2.06 3.51
C ARG A 82 -19.72 2.16 2.03
N LEU A 83 -20.90 1.68 1.66
CA LEU A 83 -21.39 1.69 0.27
C LEU A 83 -22.57 2.65 0.16
N PHE A 84 -22.71 3.28 -1.00
CA PHE A 84 -23.87 4.09 -1.33
C PHE A 84 -24.91 3.21 -2.02
N ALA A 85 -26.11 3.13 -1.46
CA ALA A 85 -27.24 2.52 -2.14
C ALA A 85 -27.67 3.39 -3.34
N PRO A 86 -28.38 2.83 -4.34
CA PRO A 86 -28.95 3.61 -5.44
C PRO A 86 -29.82 4.79 -4.99
N SER A 87 -30.40 4.72 -3.79
CA SER A 87 -31.16 5.81 -3.16
C SER A 87 -30.29 6.95 -2.59
N GLY A 88 -28.97 6.88 -2.73
CA GLY A 88 -28.01 7.83 -2.14
C GLY A 88 -27.74 7.60 -0.64
N ARG A 89 -28.48 6.71 0.02
CA ARG A 89 -28.27 6.39 1.44
C ARG A 89 -27.01 5.54 1.63
N GLN A 90 -26.16 5.93 2.57
CA GLN A 90 -25.01 5.12 2.97
C GLN A 90 -25.44 3.91 3.80
N ARG A 91 -24.86 2.75 3.50
CA ARG A 91 -24.98 1.52 4.27
C ARG A 91 -23.60 1.02 4.66
N GLN A 92 -23.46 0.56 5.90
CA GLN A 92 -22.30 -0.21 6.31
C GLN A 92 -22.56 -1.68 6.04
N CYS A 93 -21.69 -2.30 5.24
CA CYS A 93 -21.72 -3.71 4.93
C CYS A 93 -20.56 -4.42 5.65
N PRO A 94 -20.78 -5.59 6.26
CA PRO A 94 -19.69 -6.39 6.79
C PRO A 94 -18.77 -6.83 5.64
N PHE A 95 -17.47 -6.72 5.85
CA PHE A 95 -16.45 -7.17 4.90
C PHE A 95 -15.37 -7.96 5.65
N ASN A 96 -15.81 -8.94 6.42
CA ASN A 96 -14.96 -9.67 7.35
C ASN A 96 -14.01 -10.60 6.59
N GLY A 97 -12.81 -10.78 7.15
CA GLY A 97 -11.76 -11.60 6.55
C GLY A 97 -10.50 -10.80 6.28
N ARG A 98 -9.36 -11.50 6.21
CA ARG A 98 -8.06 -10.94 5.83
C ARG A 98 -7.74 -11.39 4.41
N PHE A 99 -8.00 -10.51 3.45
CA PHE A 99 -7.80 -10.80 2.03
C PHE A 99 -6.35 -10.65 1.57
N VAL A 100 -5.57 -9.80 2.27
CA VAL A 100 -4.16 -9.58 1.98
C VAL A 100 -3.32 -9.92 3.21
N VAL A 101 -2.38 -10.85 3.02
CA VAL A 101 -1.39 -11.24 4.02
C VAL A 101 -0.02 -10.80 3.53
N ALA A 102 0.65 -9.94 4.30
CA ALA A 102 2.03 -9.57 4.00
C ALA A 102 2.95 -10.71 4.42
N THR A 103 3.61 -11.35 3.45
CA THR A 103 4.51 -12.49 3.67
C THR A 103 5.97 -12.08 3.87
N GLY A 104 6.32 -10.85 3.47
CA GLY A 104 7.67 -10.29 3.63
C GLY A 104 7.81 -8.94 2.94
N GLY A 105 8.99 -8.34 3.07
CA GLY A 105 9.30 -7.07 2.41
C GLY A 105 10.59 -6.45 2.93
N GLY A 106 11.02 -5.36 2.27
CA GLY A 106 12.22 -4.62 2.64
C GLY A 106 12.15 -3.16 2.21
N TYR A 107 12.98 -2.34 2.83
CA TYR A 107 13.19 -0.96 2.46
C TYR A 107 14.52 -0.81 1.75
N PHE A 108 14.50 -0.26 0.54
CA PHE A 108 15.66 -0.15 -0.33
C PHE A 108 15.82 1.29 -0.83
N VAL A 109 17.04 1.61 -1.24
CA VAL A 109 17.38 2.88 -1.91
C VAL A 109 17.83 2.55 -3.32
N SER A 110 17.24 3.22 -4.30
CA SER A 110 17.68 3.16 -5.70
C SER A 110 18.56 4.39 -5.99
N PRO A 111 19.90 4.27 -5.94
CA PRO A 111 20.77 5.40 -6.26
C PRO A 111 20.60 5.79 -7.74
N GLY A 112 20.88 7.06 -8.06
CA GLY A 112 21.04 7.49 -9.44
C GLY A 112 22.29 6.85 -10.07
N ILE A 113 22.41 6.90 -11.40
CA ILE A 113 23.52 6.26 -12.14
C ILE A 113 24.89 6.72 -11.60
N ALA A 114 25.07 8.02 -11.34
CA ALA A 114 26.31 8.54 -10.75
C ALA A 114 26.57 8.00 -9.34
N GLY A 115 25.54 7.95 -8.48
CA GLY A 115 25.67 7.38 -7.14
C GLY A 115 26.00 5.88 -7.16
N LEU A 116 25.48 5.15 -8.15
CA LEU A 116 25.83 3.75 -8.35
C LEU A 116 27.30 3.59 -8.77
N LYS A 117 27.79 4.40 -9.72
CA LYS A 117 29.22 4.38 -10.12
C LYS A 117 30.15 4.66 -8.95
N TYR A 118 29.80 5.63 -8.12
CA TYR A 118 30.51 5.95 -6.89
C TYR A 118 30.56 4.75 -5.93
N LEU A 119 29.41 4.13 -5.64
CA LEU A 119 29.33 2.96 -4.75
C LEU A 119 30.11 1.75 -5.28
N LEU A 120 30.24 1.64 -6.60
CA LEU A 120 31.00 0.57 -7.26
C LEU A 120 32.49 0.91 -7.45
N GLY A 121 32.94 2.10 -7.03
CA GLY A 121 34.33 2.54 -7.19
C GLY A 121 34.76 2.83 -8.63
N MET A 122 33.80 3.07 -9.53
CA MET A 122 34.05 3.30 -10.96
C MET A 122 34.46 4.74 -11.28
N ASP A 123 34.37 5.65 -10.32
CA ASP A 123 34.75 7.06 -10.48
C ASP A 123 36.28 7.28 -10.35
N ASN A 124 37.04 6.24 -9.97
CA ASN A 124 38.50 6.28 -9.75
C ASN A 124 39.33 5.82 -10.96
N GLN A 125 38.75 5.61 -12.15
CA GLN A 125 39.48 5.17 -13.36
C GLN A 125 39.94 6.33 -14.26
N GLY A 126 40.40 7.43 -13.67
CA GLY A 126 40.89 8.59 -14.41
C GLY A 126 41.84 9.45 -13.59
N ASP A 127 43.00 8.88 -13.27
CA ASP A 127 44.31 9.57 -13.13
C ASP A 127 45.43 8.53 -13.37
#